data_AF-A0A928Q531-F1
#
_entry.id   AF-A0A928Q531-F1
#
_cell.length_a   1.000
_cell.length_b   1.000
_cell.length_c   1.000
_cell.angle_alpha   90.00
_cell.angle_beta   90.00
_cell.angle_gamma   90.00
#
_symmetry.space_group_name_H-M   'P 1'
#
loop_
_entity.id
_entity.type
_entity.pdbx_description
1 polymer ?
#
loop_
_entity_poly.entity_id
_entity_poly.type
_entity_poly.pdbx_seq_one_letter_code
_entity_poly.pdbx_strand_id
1 'polypeptide(L)'
;MIKINYDNCINLEHLEITDLIKPEALQKFQDSFSVGTNCAGVVIDRNGKNITTASNYCKYCLYYVRSAKNGEALCSQSHKFFAQEALRLNRIYIGKCHAGITEFAVPIKAAGEYLGAFVGGQFVTEKIREAEVRELAQELDVDYHKLLESKKELRRVDKKYIESVSHLVNTGLCTTVSQNYAKEQLKVICEKMSEGIAEISDNVNLLNKNAELITGQQKSLNESISQVESASTEIEEVLGSITKLADQTTILGFNAQIESARAGEFGKSFSVVAGEITELAESSKKTADSISGLTQQIKTNVGDTVGNSEKTLDIAMEQRSESRDAIDKIEELQELSVLLKSTSQMK
;
A
#
# COMPACT_ATOMS: atom_id res chain seq x y z
N MET A 1 -13.09 6.42 17.39
CA MET A 1 -11.72 6.26 16.85
C MET A 1 -11.89 5.36 15.64
N ILE A 2 -11.51 5.85 14.46
CA ILE A 2 -11.78 5.17 13.19
C ILE A 2 -11.12 3.79 13.21
N LYS A 3 -11.92 2.75 13.02
CA LYS A 3 -11.40 1.39 12.92
C LYS A 3 -10.78 1.17 11.54
N ILE A 4 -9.62 0.51 11.54
CA ILE A 4 -8.89 0.12 10.33
C ILE A 4 -9.02 -1.40 10.17
N ASN A 5 -9.30 -1.86 8.95
CA ASN A 5 -9.37 -3.29 8.59
C ASN A 5 -7.99 -3.93 8.48
N TYR A 6 -7.92 -5.26 8.34
CA TYR A 6 -6.67 -6.00 8.10
C TYR A 6 -5.92 -5.54 6.85
N ASP A 7 -6.65 -5.14 5.80
CA ASP A 7 -6.05 -4.53 4.58
C ASP A 7 -5.63 -3.08 4.79
N ASN A 8 -5.71 -2.61 6.04
CA ASN A 8 -5.15 -1.37 6.50
C ASN A 8 -5.86 -0.17 5.82
N CYS A 9 -7.19 -0.29 5.69
CA CYS A 9 -8.16 0.66 5.12
C CYS A 9 -9.25 0.98 6.14
N ILE A 10 -9.91 2.14 6.04
CA ILE A 10 -11.02 2.50 6.94
C ILE A 10 -12.15 1.45 6.87
N ASN A 11 -12.53 0.91 8.02
CA ASN A 11 -13.69 0.03 8.17
C ASN A 11 -14.98 0.84 8.06
N LEU A 12 -15.61 0.80 6.89
CA LEU A 12 -16.84 1.55 6.63
C LEU A 12 -18.04 1.04 7.45
N GLU A 13 -18.11 -0.26 7.73
CA GLU A 13 -19.21 -0.83 8.52
C GLU A 13 -19.25 -0.25 9.93
N HIS A 14 -18.11 0.07 10.52
CA HIS A 14 -18.00 0.62 11.87
C HIS A 14 -17.80 2.14 11.92
N LEU A 15 -17.81 2.82 10.78
CA LEU A 15 -17.59 4.26 10.71
C LEU A 15 -18.83 5.02 11.21
N GLU A 16 -18.68 5.88 12.21
CA GLU A 16 -19.77 6.74 12.68
C GLU A 16 -19.60 8.18 12.14
N ILE A 17 -20.69 8.95 12.05
CA ILE A 17 -20.61 10.38 11.70
C ILE A 17 -19.67 11.10 12.67
N THR A 18 -19.73 10.74 13.95
CA THR A 18 -18.95 11.31 15.05
C THR A 18 -17.44 11.07 14.94
N ASP A 19 -17.02 10.04 14.20
CA ASP A 19 -15.61 9.83 13.86
C ASP A 19 -15.11 10.85 12.83
N LEU A 20 -15.99 11.36 11.96
CA LEU A 20 -15.66 12.32 10.91
C LEU A 20 -15.93 13.78 11.30
N ILE A 21 -16.99 14.03 12.08
CA ILE A 21 -17.37 15.36 12.56
C ILE A 21 -17.76 15.23 14.03
N LYS A 22 -17.04 15.95 14.90
CA LYS A 22 -17.33 15.95 16.34
C LYS A 22 -18.77 16.42 16.63
N PRO A 23 -19.46 15.85 17.64
CA PRO A 23 -20.82 16.25 18.00
C PRO A 23 -21.03 17.75 18.18
N GLU A 24 -20.05 18.46 18.75
CA GLU A 24 -20.14 19.90 18.98
C GLU A 24 -20.13 20.70 17.66
N ALA A 25 -19.39 20.23 16.66
CA ALA A 25 -19.37 20.85 15.33
C ALA A 25 -20.67 20.57 14.56
N LEU A 26 -21.23 19.36 14.69
CA LEU A 26 -22.55 19.03 14.15
C LEU A 26 -23.64 19.92 14.78
N GLN A 27 -23.62 20.08 16.11
CA GLN A 27 -24.54 20.96 16.83
C GLN A 27 -24.41 22.40 16.35
N LYS A 28 -23.19 22.93 16.24
CA LYS A 28 -22.94 24.31 15.76
C LYS A 28 -23.43 24.53 14.33
N PHE A 29 -23.19 23.56 13.43
CA PHE A 29 -23.72 23.61 12.06
C PHE A 29 -25.24 23.67 12.07
N GLN A 30 -25.89 22.77 12.82
CA GLN A 30 -27.34 22.69 12.94
C GLN A 30 -27.94 23.96 13.54
N ASP A 31 -27.36 24.51 14.60
CA ASP A 31 -27.82 25.74 15.24
C ASP A 31 -27.74 26.92 14.25
N SER A 32 -26.62 27.06 13.57
CA SER A 32 -26.41 28.11 12.56
C SER A 32 -27.37 27.97 11.39
N PHE A 33 -27.58 26.73 10.90
CA PHE A 33 -28.57 26.42 9.88
C PHE A 33 -29.99 26.79 10.35
N SER A 34 -30.34 26.43 11.59
CA SER A 34 -31.67 26.67 12.15
C SER A 34 -31.93 28.16 12.33
N VAL A 35 -30.94 28.94 12.79
CA VAL A 35 -31.03 30.40 12.90
C VAL A 35 -31.16 31.05 11.51
N GLY A 36 -30.31 30.66 10.56
CA GLY A 36 -30.27 31.30 9.23
C GLY A 36 -31.49 30.98 8.36
N THR A 37 -32.08 29.80 8.53
CA THR A 37 -33.24 29.37 7.75
C THR A 37 -34.55 29.53 8.50
N ASN A 38 -34.54 29.57 9.85
CA ASN A 38 -35.72 29.39 10.69
C ASN A 38 -36.42 28.04 10.41
N CYS A 39 -35.61 26.99 10.26
CA CYS A 39 -36.00 25.59 10.12
C CYS A 39 -35.65 24.85 11.41
N ALA A 40 -36.47 23.87 11.80
CA ALA A 40 -36.08 22.91 12.83
C ALA A 40 -35.02 21.95 12.29
N GLY A 41 -34.15 21.42 13.16
CA GLY A 41 -33.13 20.47 12.75
C GLY A 41 -32.67 19.54 13.87
N VAL A 42 -32.37 18.29 13.53
CA VAL A 42 -31.69 17.31 14.38
C VAL A 42 -30.86 16.36 13.52
N VAL A 43 -29.68 15.97 14.00
CA VAL A 43 -28.85 14.93 13.39
C VAL A 43 -29.07 13.63 14.14
N ILE A 44 -29.35 12.56 13.40
CA ILE A 44 -29.54 11.21 13.93
C ILE A 44 -28.49 10.26 13.36
N ASP A 45 -28.12 9.26 14.15
CA ASP A 45 -27.22 8.17 13.74
C ASP A 45 -27.93 7.18 12.80
N ARG A 46 -27.18 6.17 12.37
CA ARG A 46 -27.68 5.08 11.52
C ARG A 46 -28.87 4.31 12.09
N ASN A 47 -29.04 4.31 13.41
CA ASN A 47 -30.11 3.60 14.12
C ASN A 47 -31.33 4.50 14.38
N GLY A 48 -31.23 5.80 14.08
CA GLY A 48 -32.25 6.82 14.32
C GLY A 48 -32.15 7.47 15.70
N LYS A 49 -31.04 7.28 16.44
CA LYS A 49 -30.81 7.94 17.73
C LYS A 49 -30.21 9.33 17.50
N ASN A 50 -30.67 10.32 18.25
CA ASN A 50 -30.15 11.68 18.17
C ASN A 50 -28.66 11.73 18.53
N ILE A 51 -27.87 12.34 17.65
CA ILE A 51 -26.47 12.73 17.88
C ILE A 51 -26.42 14.15 18.47
N THR A 52 -27.27 15.05 17.96
CA THR A 52 -27.39 16.43 18.42
C THR A 52 -28.65 16.65 19.24
N THR A 53 -28.67 17.73 20.03
CA THR A 53 -29.92 18.23 20.61
C THR A 53 -30.67 19.00 19.54
N ALA A 54 -31.97 18.79 19.45
CA ALA A 54 -32.85 19.47 18.51
C ALA A 54 -32.74 21.01 18.56
N SER A 55 -32.69 21.65 17.40
CA SER A 55 -32.64 23.11 17.26
C SER A 55 -33.92 23.65 16.63
N ASN A 56 -34.39 24.79 17.15
CA ASN A 56 -35.53 25.56 16.62
C ASN A 56 -36.82 24.74 16.40
N TYR A 57 -37.11 23.79 17.30
CA TYR A 57 -38.37 23.07 17.28
C TYR A 57 -39.52 24.04 17.58
N CYS A 58 -40.57 24.00 16.77
CA CYS A 58 -41.74 24.84 16.97
C CYS A 58 -42.50 24.46 18.26
N LYS A 59 -43.23 25.45 18.81
CA LYS A 59 -44.04 25.30 20.04
C LYS A 59 -45.06 24.16 19.94
N TYR A 60 -45.69 24.00 18.78
CA TYR A 60 -46.62 22.89 18.50
C TYR A 60 -45.97 21.53 18.81
N CYS A 61 -44.78 21.28 18.27
CA CYS A 61 -44.09 20.02 18.52
C CYS A 61 -43.60 19.89 19.96
N LEU A 62 -43.03 20.95 20.56
CA LEU A 62 -42.44 20.86 21.89
C LEU A 62 -43.48 20.69 23.01
N TYR A 63 -44.57 21.46 22.95
CA TYR A 63 -45.50 21.58 24.08
C TYR A 63 -46.77 20.77 23.93
N TYR A 64 -47.07 20.26 22.73
CA TYR A 64 -48.30 19.49 22.49
C TYR A 64 -48.05 18.10 21.89
N VAL A 65 -47.14 17.98 20.92
CA VAL A 65 -46.86 16.67 20.30
C VAL A 65 -45.90 15.84 21.15
N ARG A 66 -44.66 16.30 21.34
CA ARG A 66 -43.59 15.55 22.02
C ARG A 66 -43.81 15.37 23.52
N SER A 67 -44.45 16.35 24.15
CA SER A 67 -44.79 16.33 25.59
C SER A 67 -45.93 15.36 25.93
N ALA A 68 -46.68 14.88 24.94
CA ALA A 68 -47.71 13.87 25.14
C ALA A 68 -47.12 12.53 25.58
N LYS A 69 -47.93 11.69 26.23
CA LYS A 69 -47.50 10.44 26.88
C LYS A 69 -46.72 9.49 25.96
N ASN A 70 -47.10 9.40 24.69
CA ASN A 70 -46.46 8.58 23.64
C ASN A 70 -45.78 9.42 22.54
N GLY A 71 -45.84 10.74 22.64
CA GLY A 71 -45.48 11.66 21.56
C GLY A 71 -44.00 11.61 21.16
N GLU A 72 -43.09 11.54 22.13
CA GLU A 72 -41.65 11.45 21.87
C GLU A 72 -41.27 10.18 21.08
N ALA A 73 -41.91 9.07 21.41
CA ALA A 73 -41.69 7.79 20.74
C ALA A 73 -42.18 7.85 19.29
N LEU A 74 -43.38 8.42 19.05
CA LEU A 74 -43.93 8.62 17.71
C LEU A 74 -43.08 9.58 16.87
N CYS A 75 -42.58 10.66 17.47
CA CYS A 75 -41.64 11.58 16.80
C CYS A 75 -40.36 10.85 16.38
N SER A 76 -39.77 10.06 17.29
CA SER A 76 -38.53 9.32 17.03
C SER A 76 -38.72 8.26 15.94
N GLN A 77 -39.87 7.57 15.95
CA GLN A 77 -40.24 6.62 14.90
C GLN A 77 -40.42 7.32 13.55
N SER A 78 -41.05 8.50 13.54
CA SER A 78 -41.18 9.33 12.34
C SER A 78 -39.81 9.74 11.79
N HIS A 79 -38.88 10.22 12.63
CA HIS A 79 -37.53 10.55 12.18
C HIS A 79 -36.80 9.35 11.56
N LYS A 80 -36.91 8.18 12.21
CA LYS A 80 -36.33 6.93 11.69
C LYS A 80 -36.93 6.55 10.35
N PHE A 81 -38.25 6.67 10.18
CA PHE A 81 -38.93 6.44 8.90
C PHE A 81 -38.41 7.38 7.81
N PHE A 82 -38.29 8.67 8.10
CA PHE A 82 -37.77 9.66 7.16
C PHE A 82 -36.34 9.35 6.71
N ALA A 83 -35.47 8.99 7.66
CA ALA A 83 -34.12 8.56 7.37
C ALA A 83 -34.07 7.30 6.49
N GLN A 84 -34.92 6.30 6.78
CA GLN A 84 -35.01 5.07 5.99
C GLN A 84 -35.51 5.34 4.57
N GLU A 85 -36.51 6.20 4.39
CA GLU A 85 -37.01 6.56 3.06
C GLU A 85 -35.97 7.36 2.26
N ALA A 86 -35.26 8.29 2.90
CA ALA A 86 -34.16 9.01 2.27
C ALA A 86 -33.04 8.05 1.82
N LEU A 87 -32.70 7.06 2.66
CA LEU A 87 -31.74 6.02 2.33
C LEU A 87 -32.23 5.14 1.17
N ARG A 88 -33.47 4.63 1.24
CA ARG A 88 -34.09 3.76 0.23
C ARG A 88 -34.16 4.42 -1.14
N LEU A 89 -34.52 5.71 -1.18
CA LEU A 89 -34.61 6.49 -2.41
C LEU A 89 -33.25 7.03 -2.88
N ASN A 90 -32.22 6.93 -2.03
CA ASN A 90 -30.90 7.51 -2.24
C ASN A 90 -30.94 9.01 -2.62
N ARG A 91 -31.84 9.77 -1.98
CA ARG A 91 -32.04 11.21 -2.18
C ARG A 91 -32.73 11.82 -0.98
N ILE A 92 -32.82 13.15 -0.96
CA ILE A 92 -33.61 13.87 0.05
C ILE A 92 -35.07 13.37 0.01
N TYR A 93 -35.59 12.97 1.17
CA TYR A 93 -37.00 12.64 1.33
C TYR A 93 -37.73 13.82 1.95
N ILE A 94 -38.88 14.21 1.39
CA ILE A 94 -39.75 15.27 1.91
C ILE A 94 -41.14 14.67 2.09
N GLY A 95 -41.73 14.81 3.28
CA GLY A 95 -43.00 14.18 3.61
C GLY A 95 -43.68 14.81 4.82
N LYS A 96 -44.85 14.28 5.18
CA LYS A 96 -45.53 14.64 6.43
C LYS A 96 -45.12 13.67 7.54
N CYS A 97 -44.76 14.20 8.70
CA CYS A 97 -44.54 13.39 9.90
C CYS A 97 -45.88 12.93 10.49
N HIS A 98 -45.85 12.07 11.51
CA HIS A 98 -47.06 11.56 12.18
C HIS A 98 -48.00 12.69 12.67
N ALA A 99 -47.45 13.86 13.05
CA ALA A 99 -48.25 15.00 13.50
C ALA A 99 -48.84 15.87 12.37
N GLY A 100 -48.66 15.44 11.11
CA GLY A 100 -49.20 16.08 9.91
C GLY A 100 -48.49 17.38 9.50
N ILE A 101 -47.25 17.58 9.94
CA ILE A 101 -46.40 18.71 9.51
C ILE A 101 -45.33 18.22 8.55
N THR A 102 -44.88 19.10 7.65
CA THR A 102 -43.89 18.76 6.62
C THR A 102 -42.48 18.81 7.19
N GLU A 103 -41.76 17.72 6.98
CA GLU A 103 -40.35 17.52 7.33
C GLU A 103 -39.58 17.04 6.10
N PHE A 104 -38.26 16.99 6.22
CA PHE A 104 -37.37 16.38 5.26
C PHE A 104 -36.24 15.62 5.96
N ALA A 105 -35.69 14.62 5.27
CA ALA A 105 -34.47 13.95 5.68
C ALA A 105 -33.42 14.00 4.58
N VAL A 106 -32.21 14.40 4.95
CA VAL A 106 -31.01 14.36 4.11
C VAL A 106 -30.14 13.19 4.59
N PRO A 107 -29.92 12.16 3.75
CA PRO A 107 -29.10 11.02 4.14
C PRO A 107 -27.63 11.42 4.15
N ILE A 108 -26.93 11.13 5.24
CA ILE A 108 -25.50 11.40 5.41
C ILE A 108 -24.73 10.13 5.10
N LYS A 109 -23.81 10.23 4.14
CA LYS A 109 -23.03 9.10 3.64
C LYS A 109 -21.55 9.44 3.52
N ALA A 110 -20.69 8.43 3.66
CA ALA A 110 -19.28 8.50 3.30
C ALA A 110 -18.92 7.26 2.46
N ALA A 111 -18.28 7.47 1.30
CA ALA A 111 -17.98 6.40 0.34
C ALA A 111 -19.16 5.47 0.00
N GLY A 112 -20.38 6.03 -0.05
CA GLY A 112 -21.60 5.27 -0.33
C GLY A 112 -22.27 4.67 0.91
N GLU A 113 -21.54 4.52 2.03
CA GLU A 113 -22.09 3.95 3.26
C GLU A 113 -22.91 4.94 4.08
N TYR A 114 -24.03 4.45 4.63
CA TYR A 114 -24.97 5.24 5.40
C TYR A 114 -24.52 5.41 6.84
N LEU A 115 -24.32 6.66 7.25
CA LEU A 115 -23.84 7.00 8.59
C LEU A 115 -24.96 7.52 9.51
N GLY A 116 -26.05 8.03 8.92
CA GLY A 116 -27.16 8.67 9.63
C GLY A 116 -27.87 9.69 8.75
N ALA A 117 -28.68 10.56 9.35
CA ALA A 117 -29.43 11.56 8.59
C ALA A 117 -29.54 12.89 9.33
N PHE A 118 -29.65 13.97 8.58
CA PHE A 118 -30.19 15.22 9.10
C PHE A 118 -31.68 15.25 8.85
N VAL A 119 -32.47 15.39 9.91
CA VAL A 119 -33.92 15.57 9.83
C VAL A 119 -34.23 17.02 10.15
N GLY A 120 -34.99 17.68 9.27
CA GLY A 120 -35.37 19.06 9.47
C GLY A 120 -36.78 19.36 8.98
N GLY A 121 -37.27 20.55 9.32
CA GLY A 121 -38.51 21.07 8.79
C GLY A 121 -39.39 21.72 9.83
N GLN A 122 -40.51 21.05 10.13
CA GLN A 122 -41.62 21.55 10.96
C GLN A 122 -42.41 22.68 10.31
N PHE A 123 -42.80 22.48 9.05
CA PHE A 123 -43.58 23.43 8.26
C PHE A 123 -45.00 22.97 7.98
N VAL A 124 -45.84 23.90 7.52
CA VAL A 124 -47.12 23.58 6.89
C VAL A 124 -47.09 24.04 5.44
N THR A 125 -47.38 23.13 4.51
CA THR A 125 -47.41 23.41 3.06
C THR A 125 -48.83 23.56 2.51
N GLU A 126 -49.83 23.04 3.24
CA GLU A 126 -51.23 22.97 2.80
C GLU A 126 -52.17 23.61 3.84
N LYS A 127 -53.48 23.61 3.54
CA LYS A 127 -54.49 23.99 4.54
C LYS A 127 -54.55 22.92 5.65
N ILE A 128 -54.59 23.38 6.90
CA ILE A 128 -54.78 22.51 8.06
C ILE A 128 -56.18 21.91 7.98
N ARG A 129 -56.27 20.57 8.04
CA ARG A 129 -57.55 19.86 8.08
C ARG A 129 -57.90 19.56 9.53
N GLU A 130 -58.97 20.15 10.04
CA GLU A 130 -59.39 19.97 11.44
C GLU A 130 -59.67 18.51 11.80
N ALA A 131 -60.14 17.70 10.85
CA ALA A 131 -60.32 16.26 11.04
C ALA A 131 -59.00 15.55 11.41
N GLU A 132 -57.90 15.82 10.69
CA GLU A 132 -56.56 15.26 10.98
C GLU A 132 -56.05 15.72 12.35
N VAL A 133 -56.38 16.94 12.78
CA VAL A 133 -56.01 17.44 14.12
C VAL A 133 -56.81 16.76 15.22
N ARG A 134 -58.09 16.46 14.97
CA ARG A 134 -58.96 15.77 15.92
C ARG A 134 -58.52 14.32 16.12
N GLU A 135 -58.17 13.62 15.05
CA GLU A 135 -57.61 12.26 15.12
C GLU A 135 -56.30 12.24 15.90
N LEU A 136 -55.37 13.15 15.59
CA LEU A 136 -54.10 13.25 16.30
C LEU A 136 -54.28 13.60 17.79
N ALA A 137 -55.22 14.48 18.13
CA ALA A 137 -55.51 14.83 19.52
C ALA A 137 -56.00 13.62 20.33
N GLN A 138 -56.80 12.75 19.70
CA GLN A 138 -57.24 11.48 20.30
C GLN A 138 -56.09 10.49 20.43
N GLU A 139 -55.23 10.36 19.41
CA GLU A 139 -54.08 9.46 19.42
C GLU A 139 -53.05 9.82 20.51
N LEU A 140 -52.82 11.12 20.72
CA LEU A 140 -51.87 11.64 21.70
C LEU A 140 -52.49 11.85 23.10
N ASP A 141 -53.81 11.70 23.25
CA ASP A 141 -54.55 12.01 24.48
C ASP A 141 -54.32 13.45 24.97
N VAL A 142 -54.53 14.44 24.08
CA VAL A 142 -54.34 15.87 24.36
C VAL A 142 -55.57 16.70 23.99
N ASP A 143 -55.65 17.93 24.54
CA ASP A 143 -56.74 18.86 24.26
C ASP A 143 -56.76 19.30 22.78
N TYR A 144 -57.84 18.94 22.08
CA TYR A 144 -58.05 19.27 20.67
C TYR A 144 -57.97 20.77 20.37
N HIS A 145 -58.60 21.61 21.18
CA HIS A 145 -58.67 23.05 20.91
C HIS A 145 -57.28 23.68 21.06
N LYS A 146 -56.53 23.30 22.09
CA LYS A 146 -55.15 23.79 22.28
C LYS A 146 -54.20 23.27 21.18
N LEU A 147 -54.36 22.02 20.77
CA LEU A 147 -53.57 21.45 19.66
C LEU A 147 -53.88 22.16 18.33
N LEU A 148 -55.15 22.45 18.05
CA LEU A 148 -55.56 23.16 16.84
C LEU A 148 -55.03 24.59 16.80
N GLU A 149 -55.17 25.35 17.89
CA GLU A 149 -54.67 26.73 17.96
C GLU A 149 -53.15 26.77 17.79
N SER A 150 -52.40 25.90 18.47
CA SER A 150 -50.95 25.84 18.29
C SER A 150 -50.53 25.39 16.88
N LYS A 151 -51.32 24.55 16.20
CA LYS A 151 -51.05 24.17 14.79
C LYS A 151 -51.25 25.35 13.84
N LYS A 152 -52.18 26.27 14.13
CA LYS A 152 -52.40 27.49 13.32
C LYS A 152 -51.22 28.47 13.39
N GLU A 153 -50.42 28.43 14.45
CA GLU A 153 -49.20 29.23 14.60
C GLU A 153 -48.01 28.70 13.79
N LEU A 154 -48.13 27.51 13.17
CA LEU A 154 -47.04 26.93 12.39
C LEU A 154 -46.71 27.77 11.16
N ARG A 155 -45.41 27.90 10.91
CA ARG A 155 -44.90 28.61 9.74
C ARG A 155 -45.33 27.91 8.45
N ARG A 156 -46.08 28.64 7.61
CA ARG A 156 -46.41 28.21 6.25
C ARG A 156 -45.27 28.55 5.29
N VAL A 157 -44.87 27.58 4.47
CA VAL A 157 -43.84 27.75 3.43
C VAL A 157 -44.22 26.99 2.18
N ASP A 158 -43.72 27.43 1.03
CA ASP A 158 -43.88 26.73 -0.23
C ASP A 158 -42.86 25.59 -0.39
N LYS A 159 -43.18 24.61 -1.22
CA LYS A 159 -42.31 23.45 -1.48
C LYS A 159 -40.88 23.84 -1.91
N LYS A 160 -40.74 24.89 -2.74
CA LYS A 160 -39.45 25.40 -3.22
C LYS A 160 -38.53 25.82 -2.07
N TYR A 161 -39.10 26.36 -0.99
CA TYR A 161 -38.32 26.73 0.18
C TYR A 161 -37.76 25.49 0.90
N ILE A 162 -38.57 24.43 1.06
CA ILE A 162 -38.16 23.16 1.68
C ILE A 162 -37.05 22.49 0.85
N GLU A 163 -37.23 22.43 -0.47
CA GLU A 163 -36.22 21.94 -1.40
C GLU A 163 -34.92 22.74 -1.25
N SER A 164 -34.99 24.08 -1.18
CA SER A 164 -33.80 24.92 -1.03
C SER A 164 -33.06 24.67 0.28
N VAL A 165 -33.75 24.64 1.43
CA VAL A 165 -33.08 24.45 2.73
C VAL A 165 -32.53 23.03 2.90
N SER A 166 -33.24 22.02 2.39
CA SER A 166 -32.75 20.63 2.43
C SER A 166 -31.51 20.45 1.54
N HIS A 167 -31.46 21.13 0.38
CA HIS A 167 -30.25 21.17 -0.44
C HIS A 167 -29.08 21.88 0.25
N LEU A 168 -29.31 22.95 1.03
CA LEU A 168 -28.24 23.59 1.81
C LEU A 168 -27.59 22.62 2.81
N VAL A 169 -28.41 21.79 3.49
CA VAL A 169 -27.89 20.76 4.38
C VAL A 169 -27.09 19.72 3.60
N ASN A 170 -27.62 19.26 2.47
CA ASN A 170 -26.93 18.27 1.63
C ASN A 170 -25.57 18.80 1.14
N THR A 171 -25.52 20.02 0.63
CA THR A 171 -24.27 20.64 0.16
C THR A 171 -23.33 21.01 1.30
N GLY A 172 -23.82 21.48 2.45
CA GLY A 172 -22.96 21.87 3.56
C GLY A 172 -22.44 20.66 4.33
N LEU A 173 -23.35 19.84 4.86
CA LEU A 173 -23.02 18.75 5.76
C LEU A 173 -22.45 17.53 5.02
N CYS A 174 -23.10 17.06 3.95
CA CYS A 174 -22.64 15.83 3.27
C CYS A 174 -21.31 16.04 2.54
N THR A 175 -21.06 17.24 1.99
CA THR A 175 -19.75 17.58 1.42
C THR A 175 -18.67 17.64 2.52
N THR A 176 -18.96 18.22 3.68
CA THR A 176 -18.02 18.23 4.83
C THR A 176 -17.71 16.80 5.30
N VAL A 177 -18.72 15.94 5.41
CA VAL A 177 -18.52 14.52 5.75
C VAL A 177 -17.63 13.82 4.72
N SER A 178 -17.88 14.05 3.43
CA SER A 178 -17.08 13.46 2.34
C SER A 178 -15.64 13.97 2.35
N GLN A 179 -15.42 15.26 2.63
CA GLN A 179 -14.09 15.87 2.76
C GLN A 179 -13.33 15.32 3.96
N ASN A 180 -13.97 15.21 5.13
CA ASN A 180 -13.35 14.65 6.32
C ASN A 180 -13.03 13.16 6.13
N TYR A 181 -13.90 12.40 5.48
CA TYR A 181 -13.60 11.03 5.11
C TYR A 181 -12.37 10.93 4.19
N ALA A 182 -12.30 11.75 3.14
CA ALA A 182 -11.14 11.79 2.24
C ALA A 182 -9.85 12.17 2.99
N LYS A 183 -9.94 13.09 3.96
CA LYS A 183 -8.83 13.48 4.83
C LYS A 183 -8.34 12.32 5.71
N GLU A 184 -9.25 11.56 6.31
CA GLU A 184 -8.87 10.38 7.11
C GLU A 184 -8.29 9.27 6.25
N GLN A 185 -8.83 9.05 5.03
CA GLN A 185 -8.23 8.12 4.07
C GLN A 185 -6.82 8.54 3.68
N LEU A 186 -6.60 9.83 3.43
CA LEU A 186 -5.27 10.36 3.09
C LEU A 186 -4.25 10.09 4.20
N LYS A 187 -4.64 10.20 5.48
CA LYS A 187 -3.75 9.87 6.61
C LYS A 187 -3.31 8.41 6.60
N VAL A 188 -4.26 7.49 6.44
CA VAL A 188 -3.97 6.05 6.38
C VAL A 188 -3.04 5.72 5.22
N ILE A 189 -3.25 6.34 4.06
CA ILE A 189 -2.38 6.18 2.88
C ILE A 189 -0.97 6.73 3.16
N CYS A 190 -0.84 7.89 3.82
CA CYS A 190 0.47 8.46 4.14
C CYS A 190 1.27 7.60 5.13
N GLU A 191 0.60 7.00 6.11
CA GLU A 191 1.24 6.09 7.07
C GLU A 191 1.79 4.85 6.34
N LYS A 192 0.97 4.19 5.52
CA LYS A 192 1.40 3.08 4.65
C LYS A 192 2.56 3.45 3.73
N MET A 193 2.47 4.62 3.11
CA MET A 193 3.51 5.08 2.20
C MET A 193 4.83 5.30 2.93
N SER A 194 4.79 5.85 4.14
CA SER A 194 5.99 6.06 4.96
C SER A 194 6.64 4.73 5.39
N GLU A 195 5.83 3.73 5.77
CA GLU A 195 6.31 2.37 6.07
C GLU A 195 6.95 1.72 4.84
N GLY A 196 6.27 1.76 3.69
CA GLY A 196 6.80 1.19 2.44
C GLY A 196 8.07 1.88 1.96
N ILE A 197 8.18 3.21 2.11
CA ILE A 197 9.40 3.95 1.77
C ILE A 197 10.57 3.53 2.67
N ALA A 198 10.33 3.31 3.97
CA ALA A 198 11.36 2.84 4.89
C ALA A 198 11.87 1.44 4.51
N GLU A 199 10.95 0.52 4.18
CA GLU A 199 11.31 -0.83 3.72
C GLU A 199 12.12 -0.81 2.41
N ILE A 200 11.72 0.02 1.44
CA ILE A 200 12.47 0.20 0.19
C ILE A 200 13.87 0.75 0.48
N SER A 201 13.98 1.75 1.35
CA SER A 201 15.27 2.33 1.77
C SER A 201 16.20 1.27 2.37
N ASP A 202 15.68 0.42 3.26
CA ASP A 202 16.47 -0.66 3.87
C ASP A 202 16.93 -1.69 2.82
N ASN A 203 16.04 -2.05 1.87
CA ASN A 203 16.38 -2.95 0.78
C ASN A 203 17.45 -2.37 -0.15
N VAL A 204 17.38 -1.08 -0.49
CA VAL A 204 18.39 -0.41 -1.34
C VAL A 204 19.74 -0.32 -0.61
N ASN A 205 19.75 -0.04 0.68
CA ASN A 205 20.97 -0.07 1.49
C ASN A 205 21.60 -1.47 1.54
N LEU A 206 20.78 -2.52 1.63
CA LEU A 206 21.24 -3.90 1.56
C LEU A 206 21.83 -4.24 0.18
N LEU A 207 21.21 -3.77 -0.92
CA LEU A 207 21.72 -3.95 -2.27
C LEU A 207 23.09 -3.28 -2.45
N ASN A 208 23.27 -2.05 -1.96
CA ASN A 208 24.56 -1.36 -1.98
C ASN A 208 25.63 -2.14 -1.22
N LYS A 209 25.32 -2.62 -0.02
CA LYS A 209 26.24 -3.44 0.77
C LYS A 209 26.62 -4.74 0.07
N ASN A 210 25.66 -5.39 -0.60
CA ASN A 210 25.92 -6.60 -1.36
C ASN A 210 26.82 -6.33 -2.58
N ALA A 211 26.61 -5.22 -3.29
CA ALA A 211 27.47 -4.82 -4.41
C ALA A 211 28.92 -4.56 -3.95
N GLU A 212 29.11 -3.95 -2.78
CA GLU A 212 30.44 -3.77 -2.18
C GLU A 212 31.10 -5.10 -1.80
N LEU A 213 30.33 -6.03 -1.21
CA LEU A 213 30.82 -7.38 -0.90
C LEU A 213 31.22 -8.14 -2.17
N ILE A 214 30.41 -8.07 -3.23
CA ILE A 214 30.71 -8.69 -4.53
C ILE A 214 32.02 -8.12 -5.09
N THR A 215 32.17 -6.79 -5.08
CA THR A 215 33.40 -6.13 -5.54
C THR A 215 34.63 -6.61 -4.76
N GLY A 216 34.52 -6.74 -3.44
CA GLY A 216 35.58 -7.28 -2.59
C GLY A 216 35.91 -8.74 -2.91
N GLN A 217 34.90 -9.59 -3.09
CA GLN A 217 35.07 -11.00 -3.44
C GLN A 217 35.70 -11.17 -4.83
N GLN A 218 35.33 -10.36 -5.81
CA GLN A 218 35.93 -10.39 -7.15
C GLN A 218 37.42 -10.03 -7.12
N LYS A 219 37.82 -9.08 -6.25
CA LYS A 219 39.24 -8.77 -6.05
C LYS A 219 40.01 -9.99 -5.54
N SER A 220 39.52 -10.67 -4.50
CA SER A 220 40.17 -11.88 -3.97
C SER A 220 40.16 -13.04 -4.97
N LEU A 221 39.12 -13.16 -5.80
CA LEU A 221 39.06 -14.13 -6.88
C LEU A 221 40.16 -13.86 -7.92
N ASN A 222 40.32 -12.61 -8.36
CA ASN A 222 41.36 -12.23 -9.33
C ASN A 222 42.78 -12.46 -8.79
N GLU A 223 43.01 -12.23 -7.49
CA GLU A 223 44.27 -12.58 -6.83
C GLU A 223 44.55 -14.10 -6.88
N SER A 224 43.52 -14.92 -6.63
CA SER A 224 43.64 -16.40 -6.70
C SER A 224 43.87 -16.88 -8.14
N ILE A 225 43.19 -16.28 -9.10
CA ILE A 225 43.39 -16.55 -10.54
C ILE A 225 44.85 -16.27 -10.94
N SER A 226 45.39 -15.12 -10.54
CA SER A 226 46.78 -14.75 -10.84
C SER A 226 47.79 -15.78 -10.29
N GLN A 227 47.53 -16.34 -9.11
CA GLN A 227 48.37 -17.42 -8.55
C GLN A 227 48.29 -18.70 -9.39
N VAL A 228 47.11 -19.09 -9.86
CA VAL A 228 46.93 -20.27 -10.72
C VAL A 228 47.60 -20.07 -12.08
N GLU A 229 47.54 -18.86 -12.64
CA GLU A 229 48.21 -18.52 -13.90
C GLU A 229 49.74 -18.60 -13.76
N SER A 230 50.30 -18.08 -12.66
CA SER A 230 51.72 -18.20 -12.35
C SER A 230 52.15 -19.67 -12.21
N ALA A 231 51.41 -20.46 -11.41
CA ALA A 231 51.70 -21.88 -11.22
C ALA A 231 51.61 -22.69 -12.53
N SER A 232 50.64 -22.35 -13.39
CA SER A 232 50.50 -23.00 -14.71
C SER A 232 51.69 -22.68 -15.62
N THR A 233 52.19 -21.45 -15.57
CA THR A 233 53.38 -21.03 -16.33
C THR A 233 54.63 -21.76 -15.83
N GLU A 234 54.81 -21.90 -14.51
CA GLU A 234 55.91 -22.66 -13.92
C GLU A 234 55.85 -24.15 -14.34
N ILE A 235 54.66 -24.75 -14.40
CA ILE A 235 54.47 -26.13 -14.88
C ILE A 235 54.91 -26.25 -16.35
N GLU A 236 54.54 -25.30 -17.22
CA GLU A 236 54.96 -25.30 -18.63
C GLU A 236 56.50 -25.27 -18.76
N GLU A 237 57.20 -24.48 -17.95
CA GLU A 237 58.67 -24.44 -17.93
C GLU A 237 59.30 -25.78 -17.51
N VAL A 238 58.74 -26.43 -16.49
CA VAL A 238 59.18 -27.76 -16.03
C VAL A 238 58.93 -28.81 -17.11
N LEU A 239 57.76 -28.80 -17.75
CA LEU A 239 57.43 -29.73 -18.85
C LEU A 239 58.34 -29.55 -20.05
N GLY A 240 58.70 -28.31 -20.39
CA GLY A 240 59.70 -28.01 -21.42
C GLY A 240 61.07 -28.60 -21.09
N SER A 241 61.45 -28.60 -19.80
CA SER A 241 62.69 -29.22 -19.34
C SER A 241 62.63 -30.75 -19.38
N ILE A 242 61.52 -31.36 -18.97
CA ILE A 242 61.31 -32.82 -19.07
C ILE A 242 61.36 -33.29 -20.52
N THR A 243 60.74 -32.55 -21.43
CA THR A 243 60.76 -32.87 -22.87
C THR A 243 62.19 -32.84 -23.42
N LYS A 244 62.98 -31.82 -23.07
CA LYS A 244 64.40 -31.74 -23.44
C LYS A 244 65.23 -32.90 -22.88
N LEU A 245 64.98 -33.29 -21.62
CA LEU A 245 65.65 -34.42 -21.00
C LEU A 245 65.29 -35.74 -21.71
N ALA A 246 64.00 -35.96 -22.01
CA ALA A 246 63.54 -37.13 -22.75
C ALA A 246 64.17 -37.20 -24.16
N ASP A 247 64.25 -36.08 -24.88
CA ASP A 247 64.93 -36.02 -26.18
C ASP A 247 66.43 -36.36 -26.06
N GLN A 248 67.12 -35.87 -25.02
CA GLN A 248 68.51 -36.22 -24.75
C GLN A 248 68.68 -37.71 -24.39
N THR A 249 67.81 -38.27 -23.55
CA THR A 249 67.82 -39.69 -23.19
C THR A 249 67.58 -40.58 -24.41
N THR A 250 66.71 -40.15 -25.33
CA THR A 250 66.47 -40.85 -26.60
C THR A 250 67.76 -40.92 -27.43
N ILE A 251 68.50 -39.81 -27.54
CA ILE A 251 69.80 -39.78 -28.24
C ILE A 251 70.83 -40.69 -27.55
N LEU A 252 70.89 -40.68 -26.22
CA LEU A 252 71.80 -41.55 -25.46
C LEU A 252 71.47 -43.03 -25.67
N GLY A 253 70.19 -43.40 -25.61
CA GLY A 253 69.72 -44.75 -25.90
C GLY A 253 70.08 -45.19 -27.32
N PHE A 254 69.87 -44.33 -28.31
CA PHE A 254 70.23 -44.61 -29.71
C PHE A 254 71.74 -44.82 -29.88
N ASN A 255 72.58 -43.98 -29.26
CA ASN A 255 74.03 -44.13 -29.28
C ASN A 255 74.48 -45.44 -28.61
N ALA A 256 73.86 -45.81 -27.48
CA ALA A 256 74.12 -47.08 -26.80
C ALA A 256 73.69 -48.29 -27.67
N GLN A 257 72.62 -48.15 -28.44
CA GLN A 257 72.14 -49.19 -29.35
C GLN A 257 73.10 -49.40 -30.54
N ILE A 258 73.65 -48.32 -31.10
CA ILE A 258 74.72 -48.37 -32.12
C ILE A 258 75.96 -49.10 -31.57
N GLU A 259 76.41 -48.74 -30.36
CA GLU A 259 77.61 -49.32 -29.79
C GLU A 259 77.41 -50.79 -29.39
N SER A 260 76.21 -51.14 -28.93
CA SER A 260 75.80 -52.53 -28.71
C SER A 260 75.81 -53.35 -30.00
N ALA A 261 75.35 -52.79 -31.12
CA ALA A 261 75.42 -53.43 -32.43
C ALA A 261 76.88 -53.62 -32.90
N ARG A 262 77.77 -52.66 -32.64
CA ARG A 262 79.20 -52.77 -32.92
C ARG A 262 79.90 -53.88 -32.13
N ALA A 263 79.46 -54.15 -30.91
CA ALA A 263 80.01 -55.21 -30.06
C ALA A 263 79.56 -56.64 -30.46
N GLY A 264 78.67 -56.78 -31.46
CA GLY A 264 78.25 -58.09 -32.00
C GLY A 264 77.52 -58.96 -30.98
N GLU A 265 77.91 -60.24 -30.86
CA GLU A 265 77.30 -61.20 -29.93
C GLU A 265 77.36 -60.74 -28.45
N PHE A 266 78.43 -60.04 -28.05
CA PHE A 266 78.63 -59.58 -26.67
C PHE A 266 77.77 -58.35 -26.31
N GLY A 267 77.20 -57.65 -27.31
CA GLY A 267 76.37 -56.46 -27.11
C GLY A 267 74.86 -56.75 -27.07
N LYS A 268 74.43 -58.00 -27.31
CA LYS A 268 72.99 -58.34 -27.41
C LYS A 268 72.17 -57.96 -26.17
N SER A 269 72.70 -58.20 -24.96
CA SER A 269 72.01 -57.83 -23.71
C SER A 269 71.94 -56.32 -23.50
N PHE A 270 72.99 -55.57 -23.87
CA PHE A 270 73.02 -54.11 -23.80
C PHE A 270 72.10 -53.45 -24.85
N SER A 271 71.91 -54.08 -26.01
CA SER A 271 70.98 -53.62 -27.05
C SER A 271 69.53 -53.62 -26.58
N VAL A 272 69.13 -54.63 -25.79
CA VAL A 272 67.78 -54.69 -25.19
C VAL A 272 67.59 -53.55 -24.19
N VAL A 273 68.56 -53.31 -23.31
CA VAL A 273 68.51 -52.20 -22.33
C VAL A 273 68.48 -50.84 -23.03
N ALA A 274 69.27 -50.66 -24.10
CA ALA A 274 69.26 -49.43 -24.89
C ALA A 274 67.88 -49.18 -25.54
N GLY A 275 67.22 -50.22 -26.04
CA GLY A 275 65.84 -50.17 -26.53
C GLY A 275 64.84 -49.74 -25.45
N GLU A 276 64.91 -50.35 -24.27
CA GLU A 276 64.05 -50.01 -23.13
C GLU A 276 64.25 -48.54 -22.69
N ILE A 277 65.49 -48.03 -22.72
CA ILE A 277 65.79 -46.63 -22.40
C ILE A 277 65.13 -45.69 -23.41
N THR A 278 65.17 -46.01 -24.71
CA THR A 278 64.49 -45.21 -25.74
C THR A 278 62.97 -45.24 -25.58
N GLU A 279 62.37 -46.41 -25.31
CA GLU A 279 60.93 -46.52 -25.05
C GLU A 279 60.51 -45.73 -23.79
N LEU A 280 61.31 -45.78 -22.72
CA LEU A 280 61.05 -45.02 -21.49
C LEU A 280 61.12 -43.50 -21.72
N ALA A 281 62.08 -43.05 -22.54
CA ALA A 281 62.21 -41.64 -22.92
C ALA A 281 61.02 -41.16 -23.76
N GLU A 282 60.59 -41.95 -24.75
CA GLU A 282 59.42 -41.65 -25.57
C GLU A 282 58.13 -41.63 -24.75
N SER A 283 57.97 -42.57 -23.81
CA SER A 283 56.88 -42.60 -22.84
C SER A 283 56.86 -41.37 -21.92
N SER A 284 58.04 -40.92 -21.47
CA SER A 284 58.20 -39.71 -20.66
C SER A 284 57.79 -38.45 -21.43
N LYS A 285 58.18 -38.36 -22.71
CA LYS A 285 57.77 -37.27 -23.61
C LYS A 285 56.26 -37.25 -23.81
N LYS A 286 55.65 -38.39 -24.12
CA LYS A 286 54.19 -38.51 -24.29
C LYS A 286 53.43 -38.12 -23.02
N THR A 287 53.97 -38.46 -21.85
CA THR A 287 53.41 -38.05 -20.55
C THR A 287 53.52 -36.53 -20.37
N ALA A 288 54.67 -35.94 -20.67
CA ALA A 288 54.86 -34.49 -20.61
C ALA A 288 53.90 -33.74 -21.55
N ASP A 289 53.73 -34.21 -22.79
CA ASP A 289 52.77 -33.65 -23.76
C ASP A 289 51.33 -33.73 -23.23
N SER A 290 50.97 -34.85 -22.59
CA SER A 290 49.63 -35.02 -21.99
C SER A 290 49.40 -34.04 -20.85
N ILE A 291 50.39 -33.83 -19.98
CA ILE A 291 50.30 -32.83 -18.89
C ILE A 291 50.25 -31.41 -19.49
N SER A 292 51.03 -31.12 -20.53
CA SER A 292 50.98 -29.82 -21.22
C SER A 292 49.59 -29.51 -21.77
N GLY A 293 48.94 -30.51 -22.37
CA GLY A 293 47.55 -30.41 -22.81
C GLY A 293 46.57 -30.07 -21.68
N LEU A 294 46.73 -30.70 -20.50
CA LEU A 294 45.93 -30.38 -19.31
C LEU A 294 46.21 -28.97 -18.79
N THR A 295 47.47 -28.53 -18.77
CA THR A 295 47.85 -27.17 -18.34
C THR A 295 47.25 -26.11 -19.28
N GLN A 296 47.23 -26.36 -20.59
CA GLN A 296 46.60 -25.47 -21.55
C GLN A 296 45.07 -25.37 -21.35
N GLN A 297 44.42 -26.47 -20.98
CA GLN A 297 43.00 -26.46 -20.61
C GLN A 297 42.75 -25.65 -19.34
N ILE A 298 43.61 -25.79 -18.31
CA ILE A 298 43.55 -24.97 -17.10
C ILE A 298 43.63 -23.48 -17.45
N LYS A 299 44.60 -23.09 -18.28
CA LYS A 299 44.79 -21.70 -18.70
C LYS A 299 43.57 -21.13 -19.44
N THR A 300 42.94 -21.94 -20.29
CA THR A 300 41.71 -21.57 -21.00
C THR A 300 40.57 -21.32 -20.01
N ASN A 301 40.34 -22.26 -19.08
CA ASN A 301 39.31 -22.13 -18.04
C ASN A 301 39.54 -20.92 -17.12
N VAL A 302 40.81 -20.63 -16.82
CA VAL A 302 41.20 -19.43 -16.06
C VAL A 302 40.83 -18.17 -16.83
N GLY A 303 41.15 -18.08 -18.13
CA GLY A 303 40.76 -16.97 -18.99
C GLY A 303 39.25 -16.73 -19.03
N ASP A 304 38.46 -17.81 -19.17
CA ASP A 304 37.00 -17.73 -19.12
C ASP A 304 36.49 -17.23 -17.75
N THR A 305 37.15 -17.65 -16.67
CA THR A 305 36.82 -17.22 -15.31
C THR A 305 37.11 -15.73 -15.11
N VAL A 306 38.22 -15.21 -15.65
CA VAL A 306 38.53 -13.76 -15.64
C VAL A 306 37.44 -12.98 -16.37
N GLY A 307 37.06 -13.40 -17.59
CA GLY A 307 36.00 -12.72 -18.34
C GLY A 307 34.64 -12.72 -17.63
N ASN A 308 34.32 -13.77 -16.88
CA ASN A 308 33.11 -13.81 -16.05
C ASN A 308 33.22 -12.95 -14.78
N SER A 309 34.41 -12.87 -14.17
CA SER A 309 34.73 -11.98 -13.06
C SER A 309 34.54 -10.51 -13.44
N GLU A 310 35.06 -10.10 -14.60
CA GLU A 310 34.91 -8.74 -15.14
C GLU A 310 33.44 -8.37 -15.37
N LYS A 311 32.66 -9.23 -16.03
CA LYS A 311 31.21 -9.02 -16.19
C LYS A 311 30.48 -8.88 -14.86
N THR A 312 30.87 -9.67 -13.85
CA THR A 312 30.26 -9.60 -12.52
C THR A 312 30.59 -8.27 -11.84
N LEU A 313 31.79 -7.74 -12.05
CA LEU A 313 32.19 -6.42 -11.55
C LEU A 313 31.39 -5.31 -12.21
N ASP A 314 31.20 -5.35 -13.53
CA ASP A 314 30.40 -4.37 -14.27
C ASP A 314 28.96 -4.33 -13.74
N ILE A 315 28.33 -5.50 -13.55
CA ILE A 315 26.98 -5.62 -12.99
C ILE A 315 26.93 -5.03 -11.57
N ALA A 316 27.92 -5.31 -10.73
CA ALA A 316 27.97 -4.76 -9.37
C ALA A 316 28.12 -3.23 -9.37
N MET A 317 28.88 -2.66 -10.30
CA MET A 317 29.04 -1.22 -10.45
C MET A 317 27.76 -0.55 -10.97
N GLU A 318 27.09 -1.16 -11.95
CA GLU A 318 25.78 -0.69 -12.46
C GLU A 318 24.72 -0.71 -11.35
N GLN A 319 24.61 -1.84 -10.63
CA GLN A 319 23.70 -1.98 -9.49
C GLN A 319 23.93 -0.91 -8.42
N ARG A 320 25.18 -0.53 -8.16
CA ARG A 320 25.53 0.54 -7.21
C ARG A 320 25.08 1.91 -7.71
N SER A 321 25.21 2.18 -9.01
CA SER A 321 24.72 3.43 -9.62
C SER A 321 23.21 3.51 -9.51
N GLU A 322 22.49 2.45 -9.91
CA GLU A 322 21.02 2.40 -9.81
C GLU A 322 20.54 2.52 -8.37
N SER A 323 21.23 1.89 -7.42
CA SER A 323 20.92 2.00 -5.99
C SER A 323 21.08 3.43 -5.48
N ARG A 324 22.03 4.21 -6.01
CA ARG A 324 22.18 5.62 -5.66
C ARG A 324 21.03 6.46 -6.19
N ASP A 325 20.65 6.28 -7.45
CA ASP A 325 19.50 6.97 -8.05
C ASP A 325 18.19 6.62 -7.32
N ALA A 326 18.07 5.39 -6.81
CA ALA A 326 16.94 4.97 -6.01
C ALA A 326 16.89 5.69 -4.65
N ILE A 327 18.04 5.93 -4.01
CA ILE A 327 18.11 6.71 -2.75
C ILE A 327 17.61 8.14 -2.97
N ASP A 328 18.05 8.82 -4.04
CA ASP A 328 17.63 10.19 -4.33
C ASP A 328 16.09 10.27 -4.51
N LYS A 329 15.51 9.30 -5.24
CA LYS A 329 14.04 9.22 -5.39
C LYS A 329 13.31 8.90 -4.09
N ILE A 330 13.92 8.12 -3.21
CA ILE A 330 13.37 7.81 -1.89
C ILE A 330 13.29 9.08 -1.04
N GLU A 331 14.31 9.94 -1.08
CA GLU A 331 14.29 11.23 -0.38
C GLU A 331 13.15 12.13 -0.89
N GLU A 332 12.97 12.25 -2.21
CA GLU A 332 11.83 12.99 -2.79
C GLU A 332 10.47 12.44 -2.33
N LEU A 333 10.32 11.11 -2.26
CA LEU A 333 9.10 10.47 -1.78
C LEU A 333 8.86 10.71 -0.29
N GLN A 334 9.91 10.78 0.53
CA GLN A 334 9.80 11.12 1.95
C GLN A 334 9.31 12.56 2.13
N GLU A 335 9.85 13.51 1.38
CA GLU A 335 9.39 14.91 1.41
C GLU A 335 7.91 15.02 1.02
N LEU A 336 7.51 14.34 -0.06
CA LEU A 336 6.12 14.31 -0.50
C LEU A 336 5.19 13.69 0.57
N SER A 337 5.63 12.62 1.24
CA SER A 337 4.90 12.00 2.35
C SER A 337 4.63 13.00 3.48
N VAL A 338 5.66 13.76 3.87
CA VAL A 338 5.54 14.80 4.91
C VAL A 338 4.58 15.91 4.48
N LEU A 339 4.64 16.35 3.23
CA LEU A 339 3.73 17.36 2.68
C LEU A 339 2.27 16.88 2.67
N LEU A 340 2.01 15.64 2.24
CA LEU A 340 0.67 15.06 2.24
C LEU A 340 0.13 14.91 3.67
N LYS A 341 0.99 14.50 4.61
CA LYS A 341 0.63 14.40 6.03
C LYS A 341 0.24 15.76 6.60
N SER A 342 0.98 16.83 6.30
CA SER A 342 0.62 18.18 6.77
C SER A 342 -0.70 18.68 6.15
N THR A 343 -0.92 18.40 4.86
CA THR A 343 -2.17 18.72 4.15
C THR A 343 -3.37 18.00 4.78
N SER A 344 -3.20 16.72 5.14
CA SER A 344 -4.20 15.92 5.85
C SER A 344 -4.47 16.39 7.28
N GLN A 345 -3.71 17.34 7.82
CA GLN A 345 -3.86 17.88 9.17
C GLN A 345 -4.35 19.33 9.21
N MET A 346 -4.39 20.03 8.06
CA MET A 346 -4.91 21.40 7.98
C MET A 346 -6.37 21.47 8.46
N LYS A 347 -6.65 22.43 9.34
CA LYS A 347 -7.94 22.60 10.03
C LYS A 347 -9.00 23.25 9.17
#